data_AF-A0A4U0YTU5-F1
#
_entry.id   AF-A0A4U0YTU5-F1
#
_cell.length_a   1.000
_cell.length_b   1.000
_cell.length_c   1.000
_cell.angle_alpha   90.00
_cell.angle_beta   90.00
_cell.angle_gamma   90.00
#
_symmetry.space_group_name_H-M   'P 1'
#
loop_
_entity.id
_entity.type
_entity.pdbx_description
1 polymer ?
#
loop_
_entity_poly.entity_id
_entity_poly.type
_entity_poly.pdbx_seq_one_letter_code
_entity_poly.pdbx_strand_id
1 'polypeptide(L)'
;MISAATIDRILAPVRREAGSRGRRRRAASSKIRRAVPIRTCADWNDPPPGFFEADLVSHSGPLTSGSFAQTLVLTDIASGWTECAPLLFREQQLLAEVLTVLRGVMPLPI
;
A
#
# COMPACT_ATOMS: atom_id res chain seq x y z
N MET A 1 -27.72 -14.40 9.97
CA MET A 1 -26.97 -13.34 9.25
C MET A 1 -27.26 -12.00 9.92
N ILE A 2 -26.23 -11.18 10.10
CA ILE A 2 -26.38 -9.81 10.61
C ILE A 2 -26.86 -8.89 9.48
N SER A 3 -27.78 -7.96 9.78
CA SER A 3 -28.28 -6.99 8.78
C SER A 3 -27.28 -5.85 8.55
N ALA A 4 -27.32 -5.22 7.37
CA ALA A 4 -26.50 -4.04 7.07
C ALA A 4 -26.67 -2.92 8.11
N ALA A 5 -27.89 -2.67 8.56
CA ALA A 5 -28.17 -1.67 9.59
C ALA A 5 -27.52 -1.99 10.93
N THR A 6 -27.41 -3.27 11.28
CA THR A 6 -26.72 -3.71 12.49
C THR A 6 -25.21 -3.50 12.37
N ILE A 7 -24.62 -3.82 11.20
CA ILE A 7 -23.20 -3.55 10.91
C ILE A 7 -22.90 -2.04 11.05
N ASP A 8 -23.75 -1.19 10.48
CA ASP A 8 -23.54 0.27 10.53
C ASP A 8 -23.61 0.83 11.95
N ARG A 9 -24.55 0.36 12.79
CA ARG A 9 -24.62 0.77 14.21
C ARG A 9 -23.38 0.35 15.00
N ILE A 10 -22.90 -0.88 14.78
CA ILE A 10 -21.69 -1.39 15.45
C ILE A 10 -20.47 -0.56 15.05
N LEU A 11 -20.36 -0.19 13.77
CA LEU A 11 -19.22 0.59 13.26
C LEU A 11 -19.34 2.10 13.47
N ALA A 12 -20.50 2.63 13.88
CA ALA A 12 -20.74 4.05 14.07
C ALA A 12 -19.76 4.76 15.02
N PRO A 13 -19.41 4.24 16.22
CA PRO A 13 -18.40 4.87 17.08
C PRO A 13 -17.01 4.90 16.44
N VAL A 14 -16.58 3.79 15.84
CA VAL A 14 -15.29 3.67 15.13
C VAL A 14 -15.20 4.66 13.96
N ARG A 15 -16.28 4.81 13.18
CA ARG A 15 -16.34 5.77 12.06
C ARG A 15 -16.29 7.23 12.52
N ARG A 16 -16.82 7.54 13.70
CA ARG A 16 -16.71 8.88 14.30
C ARG A 16 -15.29 9.17 14.79
N GLU A 17 -14.67 8.22 15.47
CA GLU A 17 -13.30 8.33 15.99
C GLU A 17 -12.24 8.36 14.88
N ALA A 18 -12.41 7.57 13.82
CA ALA A 18 -11.54 7.57 12.65
C ALA A 18 -11.58 8.89 11.85
N GLY A 19 -12.42 9.85 12.27
CA GLY A 19 -12.71 11.07 11.57
C GLY A 19 -13.55 10.80 10.33
N SER A 20 -14.47 11.71 10.03
CA SER A 20 -14.93 11.86 8.66
C SER A 20 -13.70 12.19 7.82
N ARG A 21 -13.04 11.16 7.26
CA ARG A 21 -12.04 11.34 6.20
C ARG A 21 -12.77 12.12 5.13
N GLY A 22 -12.59 13.44 5.14
CA GLY A 22 -13.27 14.36 4.26
C GLY A 22 -13.16 13.75 2.87
N ARG A 23 -14.31 13.50 2.25
CA ARG A 23 -14.44 12.84 0.95
C ARG A 23 -13.27 13.26 0.10
N ARG A 24 -12.31 12.34 -0.15
CA ARG A 24 -11.06 12.64 -0.86
C ARG A 24 -11.44 13.50 -2.04
N ARG A 25 -11.07 14.79 -2.02
CA ARG A 25 -11.30 15.65 -3.20
C ARG A 25 -10.66 14.90 -4.35
N ARG A 26 -11.43 14.63 -5.42
CA ARG A 26 -10.87 14.06 -6.65
C ARG A 26 -9.78 15.04 -7.07
N ALA A 27 -8.54 14.72 -6.76
CA ALA A 27 -7.40 15.53 -7.15
C ALA A 27 -7.42 15.60 -8.69
N ALA A 28 -7.40 16.82 -9.23
CA ALA A 28 -7.26 17.01 -10.66
C ALA A 28 -6.07 16.19 -11.17
N SER A 29 -6.22 15.50 -12.30
CA SER A 29 -5.16 14.64 -12.82
C SER A 29 -3.96 15.51 -13.22
N SER A 30 -2.87 15.38 -12.46
CA SER A 30 -1.60 16.03 -12.78
C SER A 30 -1.06 15.51 -14.11
N LYS A 31 -0.17 16.26 -14.78
CA LYS A 31 0.53 15.78 -15.99
C LYS A 31 1.25 14.45 -15.74
N ILE A 32 1.84 14.30 -14.55
CA ILE A 32 2.51 13.07 -14.10
C ILE A 32 1.52 11.89 -14.05
N ARG A 33 0.32 12.08 -13.47
CA ARG A 33 -0.70 11.04 -13.39
C ARG A 33 -1.22 10.59 -14.76
N ARG A 34 -1.12 11.44 -15.78
CA ARG A 34 -1.44 11.07 -17.18
C ARG A 34 -0.29 10.38 -17.89
N ALA A 35 0.96 10.69 -17.52
CA ALA A 35 2.15 10.09 -18.12
C ALA A 35 2.47 8.71 -17.56
N VAL A 36 2.07 8.41 -16.32
CA VAL A 36 2.24 7.10 -15.69
C VAL A 36 0.93 6.33 -15.79
N PRO A 37 0.83 5.29 -16.64
CA PRO A 37 -0.38 4.50 -16.76
C PRO A 37 -0.69 3.80 -15.43
N ILE A 38 -1.90 4.02 -14.92
CA ILE A 38 -2.40 3.28 -13.75
C ILE A 38 -2.87 1.93 -14.28
N ARG A 39 -2.16 0.87 -13.89
CA ARG A 39 -2.57 -0.51 -14.16
C ARG A 39 -3.51 -0.97 -13.05
N THR A 40 -4.60 -1.61 -13.44
CA THR A 40 -5.52 -2.31 -12.55
C THR A 40 -5.19 -3.80 -12.52
N CYS A 41 -5.86 -4.57 -11.66
CA CYS A 41 -5.62 -6.02 -11.56
C CYS A 41 -5.78 -6.79 -12.89
N ALA A 42 -6.59 -6.29 -13.83
CA ALA A 42 -6.80 -6.91 -15.14
C ALA A 42 -5.74 -6.52 -16.19
N ASP A 43 -4.96 -5.48 -15.94
CA ASP A 43 -4.04 -4.91 -16.95
C ASP A 43 -2.65 -5.57 -16.94
N TRP A 44 -2.43 -6.57 -16.09
CA TRP A 44 -1.12 -7.19 -15.90
C TRP A 44 -0.76 -8.24 -16.96
N ASN A 45 -1.74 -8.78 -17.68
CA ASN A 45 -1.53 -9.77 -18.75
C ASN A 45 -0.72 -11.01 -18.29
N ASP A 46 -1.08 -11.54 -17.11
CA ASP A 46 -0.56 -12.78 -16.52
C ASP A 46 0.98 -12.93 -16.60
N PRO A 47 1.75 -12.04 -15.96
CA PRO A 47 3.20 -12.15 -15.94
C PRO A 47 3.63 -13.40 -15.16
N PRO A 48 4.82 -13.98 -15.43
CA PRO A 48 5.37 -15.02 -14.57
C PRO A 48 5.70 -14.45 -13.17
N PRO A 49 5.92 -15.29 -12.14
CA PRO A 49 6.40 -14.83 -10.84
C PRO A 49 7.69 -13.99 -10.95
N GLY A 50 7.80 -12.99 -10.08
CA GLY A 50 8.91 -12.04 -10.00
C GLY A 50 8.56 -10.60 -10.38
N PHE A 51 7.28 -10.31 -10.65
CA PHE A 51 6.78 -8.95 -10.88
C PHE A 51 5.95 -8.52 -9.68
N PHE A 52 6.30 -7.38 -9.07
CA PHE A 52 5.73 -6.97 -7.80
C PHE A 52 4.94 -5.67 -7.89
N GLU A 53 3.82 -5.62 -7.18
CA GLU A 53 3.24 -4.38 -6.67
C GLU A 53 3.96 -3.98 -5.38
N ALA A 54 4.33 -2.71 -5.25
CA ALA A 54 5.03 -2.19 -4.08
C ALA A 54 4.26 -1.02 -3.47
N ASP A 55 4.04 -1.04 -2.16
CA ASP A 55 3.42 0.05 -1.41
C ASP A 55 4.20 0.40 -0.14
N LEU A 56 4.05 1.64 0.33
CA LEU A 56 4.62 2.13 1.58
C LEU A 56 3.51 2.60 2.52
N VAL A 57 3.38 1.89 3.65
CA VAL A 57 2.42 2.24 4.70
C VAL A 57 3.13 2.99 5.81
N SER A 58 2.78 4.27 6.00
CA SER A 58 3.32 5.11 7.07
C SER A 58 2.61 4.86 8.40
N HIS A 59 3.37 4.56 9.46
CA HIS A 59 2.87 4.39 10.83
C HIS A 59 2.84 5.72 11.59
N SER A 60 2.24 6.75 10.98
CA SER A 60 2.20 8.12 11.52
C SER A 60 0.90 8.47 12.26
N GLY A 61 -0.04 7.53 12.32
CA GLY A 61 -1.37 7.77 12.86
C GLY A 61 -2.09 8.92 12.12
N PRO A 62 -2.64 9.93 12.83
CA PRO A 62 -3.30 11.06 12.19
C PRO A 62 -2.33 12.13 11.64
N LEU A 63 -1.04 12.01 11.92
CA LEU A 63 -0.04 13.00 11.54
C LEU A 63 0.39 12.79 10.08
N THR A 64 0.52 13.90 9.36
CA THR A 64 0.90 13.93 7.94
C THR A 64 2.34 14.42 7.72
N SER A 65 3.03 14.88 8.76
CA SER A 65 4.40 15.37 8.71
C SER A 65 5.22 14.90 9.90
N GLY A 66 6.51 14.61 9.67
CA GLY A 66 7.44 14.02 10.64
C GLY A 66 8.20 12.81 10.07
N SER A 67 9.15 12.30 10.84
CA SER A 67 9.86 11.04 10.53
C SER A 67 9.13 9.89 11.22
N PHE A 68 8.60 8.98 10.41
CA PHE A 68 7.82 7.85 10.90
C PHE A 68 8.33 6.55 10.31
N ALA A 69 8.25 5.48 11.10
CA ALA A 69 8.44 4.14 10.60
C ALA A 69 7.41 3.85 9.49
N GLN A 70 7.85 3.11 8.50
CA GLN A 70 7.02 2.67 7.38
C GLN A 70 7.19 1.17 7.18
N THR A 71 6.19 0.54 6.58
CA THR A 71 6.32 -0.82 6.08
C THR A 71 6.31 -0.77 4.56
N LEU A 72 7.36 -1.31 3.95
CA LEU A 72 7.37 -1.70 2.54
C LEU A 72 6.63 -3.01 2.40
N VAL A 73 5.62 -3.03 1.54
CA VAL A 73 4.85 -4.23 1.18
C VAL A 73 5.14 -4.54 -0.28
N LEU A 74 5.63 -5.74 -0.56
CA LEU A 74 5.85 -6.25 -1.91
C LEU A 74 4.94 -7.44 -2.14
N THR A 75 4.07 -7.36 -3.15
CA THR A 75 3.18 -8.47 -3.53
C THR A 75 3.49 -8.91 -4.95
N ASP A 76 3.90 -10.16 -5.11
CA ASP A 76 4.08 -10.78 -6.42
C ASP A 76 2.72 -10.92 -7.13
N ILE A 77 2.64 -10.42 -8.36
CA ILE A 77 1.38 -10.32 -9.11
C ILE A 77 0.88 -11.70 -9.54
N ALA A 78 1.78 -12.62 -9.87
CA ALA A 78 1.43 -13.92 -10.42
C ALA A 78 0.96 -14.91 -9.33
N SER A 79 1.68 -14.96 -8.21
CA SER A 79 1.44 -15.90 -7.11
C SER A 79 0.60 -15.32 -5.98
N GLY A 80 0.52 -13.98 -5.87
CA GLY A 80 -0.08 -13.30 -4.73
C GLY A 80 0.78 -13.33 -3.46
N TRP A 81 2.01 -13.85 -3.52
CA TRP A 81 2.92 -13.90 -2.37
C TRP A 81 3.27 -12.49 -1.90
N THR A 82 3.23 -12.24 -0.59
CA THR A 82 3.49 -10.92 -0.02
C THR A 82 4.63 -10.97 0.99
N GLU A 83 5.62 -10.10 0.81
CA GLU A 83 6.70 -9.85 1.75
C GLU A 83 6.62 -8.43 2.33
N CYS A 84 6.98 -8.30 3.61
CA CYS A 84 6.91 -7.04 4.34
C CYS A 84 8.25 -6.73 5.02
N ALA A 85 8.75 -5.51 4.86
CA ALA A 85 9.95 -5.05 5.55
C ALA A 85 9.75 -3.67 6.21
N PRO A 86 10.32 -3.46 7.41
CA PRO A 86 10.27 -2.16 8.06
C PRO A 86 11.30 -1.20 7.45
N LEU A 87 10.93 0.09 7.39
CA LEU A 87 11.79 1.22 7.09
C LEU A 87 11.67 2.21 8.25
N LEU A 88 12.79 2.66 8.82
CA LEU A 88 12.78 3.58 9.97
C LEU A 88 12.21 4.96 9.60
N PHE A 89 12.44 5.39 8.37
CA PHE A 89 11.92 6.63 7.79
C PHE A 89 11.95 6.53 6.27
N ARG A 90 11.23 7.44 5.59
CA ARG A 90 11.11 7.43 4.13
C ARG A 90 12.36 8.00 3.47
N GLU A 91 13.32 7.15 3.15
CA GLU A 91 14.53 7.50 2.42
C GLU A 91 14.80 6.54 1.27
N GLN A 92 15.26 7.06 0.13
CA GLN A 92 15.53 6.27 -1.07
C GLN A 92 16.68 5.26 -0.87
N GLN A 93 17.73 5.62 -0.13
CA GLN A 93 18.87 4.73 0.12
C GLN A 93 18.44 3.53 0.97
N LEU A 94 17.75 3.79 2.09
CA LEU A 94 17.19 2.75 2.94
C LEU A 94 16.22 1.83 2.19
N LEU A 95 15.39 2.37 1.31
CA LEU A 95 14.50 1.58 0.46
C LEU A 95 15.28 0.62 -0.46
N ALA A 96 16.34 1.10 -1.11
CA ALA A 96 17.15 0.28 -2.01
C ALA A 96 17.90 -0.84 -1.27
N GLU A 97 18.40 -0.56 -0.08
CA GLU A 97 19.02 -1.57 0.80
C GLU A 97 18.02 -2.64 1.21
N VAL A 98 16.83 -2.23 1.67
CA VAL A 98 15.77 -3.17 2.05
C VAL A 98 15.31 -4.02 0.86
N LEU A 99 15.18 -3.45 -0.34
CA LEU A 99 14.89 -4.21 -1.56
C LEU A 99 15.98 -5.25 -1.88
N THR A 100 17.24 -4.90 -1.65
CA THR A 100 18.38 -5.82 -1.85
C THR A 100 18.32 -6.99 -0.86
N VAL A 101 18.00 -6.71 0.41
CA VAL A 101 17.81 -7.76 1.43
C VAL A 101 16.61 -8.65 1.10
N LEU A 102 15.46 -8.05 0.78
CA LEU A 102 14.25 -8.77 0.40
C LEU A 102 14.49 -9.69 -0.79
N ARG A 103 15.30 -9.25 -1.76
CA ARG A 103 15.65 -10.08 -2.92
C ARG A 103 16.31 -11.41 -2.52
N GLY A 104 17.16 -11.40 -1.49
CA GLY A 104 17.89 -12.58 -1.04
C GLY A 104 17.05 -13.57 -0.21
N VAL A 105 15.93 -13.14 0.36
CA VAL A 105 15.09 -13.96 1.25
C VAL A 105 13.78 -14.41 0.60
N MET A 106 13.51 -13.96 -0.62
CA MET A 106 12.27 -14.28 -1.31
C MET A 106 12.19 -15.78 -1.65
N PRO A 107 11.02 -16.40 -1.45
CA PRO A 107 10.79 -17.80 -1.80
C PRO A 107 10.55 -18.00 -3.30
N LEU A 108 10.48 -16.92 -4.07
CA LEU A 108 10.25 -16.91 -5.51
C LEU A 108 11.54 -16.52 -6.25
N PRO A 109 11.79 -17.07 -7.45
CA PRO A 109 12.97 -16.73 -8.24
C PRO A 109 12.88 -15.29 -8.77
N ILE A 110 13.80 -14.41 -8.36
CA ILE A 110 13.82 -12.97 -8.69
C ILE A 110 15.21 -12.40 -8.99
#